data_AF-A0A4Q5S9B9-F1
#
_entry.id   AF-A0A4Q5S9B9-F1
#
_cell.length_a   1.000
_cell.length_b   1.000
_cell.length_c   1.000
_cell.angle_alpha   90.00
_cell.angle_beta   90.00
_cell.angle_gamma   90.00
#
_symmetry.space_group_name_H-M   'P 1'
#
loop_
_entity.id
_entity.type
_entity.pdbx_description
1 polymer ?
#
loop_
_entity_poly.entity_id
_entity_poly.type
_entity_poly.pdbx_seq_one_letter_code
_entity_poly.pdbx_strand_id
1 'polypeptide(L)'
;MTNPPSTWALFKRNKFAVGGLAFIIFSVLVAVLGYLIIPDQTPQANNMVIQLSLKKPGASFKLLRIRKTEPVDTVNVIEKMLFGQPDFYRNIPITAYKHTRGIVYANEYIGDEDKPEPKAYRVNDNAASSWYVSQKTYLLGTDIYGRDMLSRLLLGTR
;
A
#
# COMPACT_ATOMS: atom_id res chain seq x y z
N MET A 1 21.54 -10.61 55.04
CA MET A 1 20.70 -10.98 53.88
C MET A 1 21.17 -10.14 52.70
N THR A 2 21.98 -10.72 51.81
CA THR A 2 22.42 -10.02 50.59
C THR A 2 21.25 -10.01 49.63
N ASN A 3 20.75 -8.82 49.28
CA ASN A 3 19.76 -8.71 48.21
C ASN A 3 20.36 -9.36 46.96
N PRO A 4 19.66 -10.32 46.32
CA PRO A 4 20.16 -10.89 45.08
C PRO A 4 20.38 -9.75 44.08
N PRO A 5 21.49 -9.77 43.32
CA PRO A 5 21.71 -8.74 42.31
C PRO A 5 20.49 -8.70 41.39
N SER A 6 20.01 -7.50 41.09
CA SER A 6 18.86 -7.31 40.19
C SER A 6 19.11 -8.12 38.91
N THR A 7 18.21 -9.03 38.58
CA THR A 7 18.25 -9.88 37.38
C THR A 7 18.47 -9.06 36.10
N TRP A 8 18.03 -7.80 36.11
CA TRP A 8 18.26 -6.82 35.05
C TRP A 8 19.75 -6.45 34.85
N ALA A 9 20.52 -6.36 35.93
CA ALA A 9 21.95 -6.06 35.87
C ALA A 9 22.77 -7.25 35.35
N LEU A 10 22.36 -8.49 35.67
CA LEU A 10 22.94 -9.69 35.04
C LEU A 10 22.60 -9.77 33.56
N PHE A 11 21.35 -9.45 33.19
CA PHE A 11 20.89 -9.48 31.80
C PHE A 11 21.65 -8.49 30.91
N LYS A 12 21.86 -7.25 31.38
CA LYS A 12 22.66 -6.23 30.67
C LYS A 12 24.14 -6.62 30.45
N ARG A 13 24.66 -7.56 31.24
CA ARG A 13 26.05 -8.05 31.10
C ARG A 13 26.22 -9.00 29.91
N ASN A 14 25.15 -9.66 29.48
CA ASN A 14 25.17 -10.55 28.32
C ASN A 14 24.82 -9.79 27.04
N LYS A 15 25.86 -9.43 26.27
CA LYS A 15 25.73 -8.67 25.02
C LYS A 15 24.84 -9.37 23.98
N PHE A 16 24.83 -10.71 23.94
CA PHE A 16 23.96 -11.47 23.03
C PHE A 16 22.49 -11.40 23.41
N ALA A 17 22.19 -11.50 24.71
CA ALA A 17 20.81 -11.41 25.21
C ALA A 17 20.21 -10.01 24.99
N VAL A 18 21.01 -8.96 25.22
CA VAL A 18 20.60 -7.57 24.94
C VAL A 18 20.41 -7.33 23.44
N GLY A 19 21.28 -7.90 22.59
CA GLY A 19 21.14 -7.83 21.13
C GLY A 19 19.86 -8.51 20.62
N GLY A 20 19.55 -9.70 21.13
CA GLY A 20 18.30 -10.40 20.81
C GLY A 20 17.06 -9.63 21.25
N LEU A 21 17.07 -9.06 22.46
CA LEU A 21 15.98 -8.21 22.94
C LEU A 21 15.79 -6.97 22.06
N ALA A 22 16.88 -6.32 21.66
CA ALA A 22 16.84 -5.17 20.75
C ALA A 22 16.25 -5.56 19.38
N PHE A 23 16.61 -6.72 18.84
CA PHE A 23 16.05 -7.23 17.58
C PHE A 23 14.55 -7.50 17.68
N ILE A 24 14.09 -8.12 18.77
CA ILE A 24 12.66 -8.38 19.01
C ILE A 24 11.89 -7.05 19.12
N ILE A 25 12.39 -6.10 19.90
CA ILE A 25 11.77 -4.77 20.04
C ILE A 25 11.71 -4.06 18.68
N PHE A 26 12.78 -4.14 17.89
CA PHE A 26 12.81 -3.58 16.54
C PHE A 26 11.77 -4.23 15.63
N SER A 27 11.65 -5.56 15.64
CA SER A 27 10.65 -6.28 14.85
C SER A 27 9.22 -5.91 15.25
N VAL A 28 8.94 -5.77 16.55
CA VAL A 28 7.63 -5.33 17.05
C VAL A 28 7.34 -3.89 16.64
N LEU A 29 8.33 -3.00 16.71
CA LEU A 29 8.19 -1.63 16.22
C LEU A 29 7.87 -1.58 14.73
N VAL A 30 8.58 -2.36 13.90
CA VAL A 30 8.31 -2.46 12.46
C VAL A 30 6.91 -3.02 12.19
N ALA A 31 6.46 -4.01 12.96
CA ALA A 31 5.11 -4.57 12.84
C ALA A 31 4.02 -3.53 13.16
N VAL A 32 4.19 -2.74 14.23
CA VAL A 32 3.22 -1.71 14.65
C VAL A 32 3.26 -0.49 13.73
N LEU A 33 4.45 -0.06 13.30
CA LEU A 33 4.63 1.09 12.41
C LEU A 33 4.46 0.73 10.92
N GLY A 34 4.17 -0.53 10.61
CA GLY A 34 4.15 -1.07 9.24
C GLY A 34 3.27 -0.24 8.30
N TYR A 35 2.02 0.06 8.69
CA TYR A 35 1.12 0.85 7.83
C TYR A 35 1.59 2.30 7.55
N LEU A 36 2.51 2.84 8.35
CA LEU A 36 3.08 4.16 8.10
C LEU A 36 4.19 4.10 7.04
N ILE A 37 4.95 3.01 7.02
CA ILE A 37 6.13 2.83 6.15
C ILE A 37 5.72 2.23 4.80
N ILE A 38 4.64 1.46 4.78
CA ILE A 38 4.20 0.69 3.62
C ILE A 38 3.58 1.60 2.55
N PRO A 39 3.93 1.41 1.26
CA PRO A 39 3.39 2.22 0.15
C PRO A 39 1.90 2.00 -0.13
N ASP A 40 1.32 0.86 0.27
CA ASP A 40 -0.12 0.61 0.25
C ASP A 40 -0.71 0.59 1.66
N GLN A 41 -1.33 1.70 2.06
CA GLN A 41 -1.93 1.89 3.39
C GLN A 41 -3.33 1.28 3.52
N THR A 42 -3.82 0.57 2.49
CA THR A 42 -5.13 -0.09 2.56
C THR A 42 -5.10 -1.25 3.56
N PRO A 43 -6.21 -1.54 4.26
CA PRO A 43 -6.29 -2.69 5.15
C PRO A 43 -5.86 -3.96 4.42
N GLN A 44 -4.91 -4.70 5.00
CA GLN A 44 -4.30 -5.90 4.41
C GLN A 44 -3.54 -5.68 3.08
N ALA A 45 -3.17 -4.42 2.74
CA ALA A 45 -2.61 -4.04 1.44
C ALA A 45 -3.42 -4.65 0.28
N ASN A 46 -4.75 -4.59 0.41
CA ASN A 46 -5.68 -5.31 -0.45
C ASN A 46 -6.18 -4.47 -1.62
N ASN A 47 -5.32 -3.62 -2.17
CA ASN A 47 -5.61 -2.86 -3.37
C ASN A 47 -5.37 -3.73 -4.60
N MET A 48 -6.40 -4.48 -5.01
CA MET A 48 -6.31 -5.46 -6.10
C MET A 48 -6.44 -4.76 -7.44
N VAL A 49 -5.44 -4.96 -8.31
CA VAL A 49 -5.40 -4.42 -9.68
C VAL A 49 -5.00 -5.56 -10.61
N ILE A 50 -5.98 -6.39 -10.99
CA ILE A 50 -5.74 -7.67 -11.69
C ILE A 50 -4.91 -7.48 -12.97
N GLN A 51 -5.04 -6.34 -13.65
CA GLN A 51 -4.29 -6.05 -14.86
C GLN A 51 -2.78 -5.91 -14.64
N LEU A 52 -2.36 -5.64 -13.40
CA LEU A 52 -0.96 -5.59 -12.99
C LEU A 52 -0.51 -6.91 -12.36
N SER A 53 -1.11 -8.05 -12.70
CA SER A 53 -0.67 -9.35 -12.17
C SER A 53 0.77 -9.69 -12.58
N LEU A 54 1.54 -10.24 -11.65
CA LEU A 54 2.89 -10.82 -11.88
C LEU A 54 3.88 -9.87 -12.59
N LYS A 55 3.87 -8.59 -12.24
CA LYS A 55 4.82 -7.61 -12.77
C LYS A 55 6.15 -7.67 -12.03
N LYS A 56 7.21 -7.46 -12.81
CA LYS A 56 8.59 -7.49 -12.33
C LYS A 56 8.85 -6.35 -11.32
N PRO A 57 9.80 -6.55 -10.39
CA PRO A 57 10.29 -5.50 -9.50
C PRO A 57 10.74 -4.25 -10.26
N GLY A 58 10.44 -3.06 -9.71
CA GLY A 58 10.80 -1.76 -10.28
C GLY A 58 9.87 -1.24 -11.37
N ALA A 59 8.80 -1.97 -11.72
CA ALA A 59 7.86 -1.52 -12.73
C ALA A 59 7.07 -0.27 -12.27
N SER A 60 6.93 0.70 -13.17
CA SER A 60 6.20 1.94 -12.92
C SER A 60 4.99 2.05 -13.84
N PHE A 61 3.83 2.35 -13.27
CA PHE A 61 2.57 2.46 -14.00
C PHE A 61 1.86 3.79 -13.70
N LYS A 62 1.16 4.31 -14.70
CA LYS A 62 0.23 5.42 -14.50
C LYS A 62 -1.11 4.86 -14.07
N LEU A 63 -1.62 5.32 -12.93
CA LEU A 63 -2.88 4.92 -12.35
C LEU A 63 -3.86 6.08 -12.47
N LEU A 64 -4.98 5.85 -13.15
CA LEU A 64 -6.15 6.69 -13.06
C LEU A 64 -6.87 6.38 -11.75
N ARG A 65 -7.03 7.39 -10.91
CA ARG A 65 -7.68 7.30 -9.60
C ARG A 65 -9.03 7.98 -9.70
N ILE A 66 -10.10 7.19 -9.61
CA ILE A 66 -11.49 7.67 -9.68
C ILE A 66 -12.12 7.48 -8.31
N ARG A 67 -12.76 8.52 -7.78
CA ARG A 67 -13.40 8.46 -6.46
C ARG A 67 -14.49 7.39 -6.44
N LYS A 68 -14.51 6.55 -5.41
CA LYS A 68 -15.58 5.56 -5.19
C LYS A 68 -16.87 6.27 -4.80
N THR A 69 -18.00 5.71 -5.22
CA THR A 69 -19.33 6.20 -4.86
C THR A 69 -19.71 5.87 -3.41
N GLU A 70 -19.15 4.78 -2.89
CA GLU A 70 -19.39 4.34 -1.51
C GLU A 70 -18.72 5.29 -0.51
N PRO A 71 -19.42 5.67 0.58
CA PRO A 71 -18.79 6.42 1.66
C PRO A 71 -17.70 5.55 2.29
N VAL A 72 -16.48 6.07 2.31
CA VAL A 72 -15.35 5.40 2.95
C VAL A 72 -15.09 6.09 4.28
N ASP A 73 -15.03 5.30 5.35
CA ASP A 73 -14.79 5.81 6.69
C ASP A 73 -13.36 6.38 6.81
N THR A 74 -13.27 7.61 7.31
CA THR A 74 -12.00 8.23 7.69
C THR A 74 -11.62 7.75 9.09
N VAL A 75 -10.55 6.99 9.19
CA VAL A 75 -9.98 6.54 10.46
C VAL A 75 -8.99 7.57 11.02
N ASN A 76 -8.85 7.60 12.35
CA ASN A 76 -7.86 8.43 13.02
C ASN A 76 -6.42 7.94 12.75
N VAL A 77 -5.41 8.79 12.97
CA VAL A 77 -3.99 8.44 12.68
C VAL A 77 -3.52 7.17 13.41
N ILE A 78 -3.96 6.96 14.66
CA ILE A 78 -3.63 5.77 15.46
C ILE A 78 -4.31 4.53 14.88
N GLU A 79 -5.59 4.64 14.52
CA GLU A 79 -6.37 3.55 13.95
C GLU A 79 -5.85 3.18 12.56
N LYS A 80 -5.47 4.18 11.76
CA LYS A 80 -4.76 4.01 10.48
C LYS A 80 -3.44 3.27 10.65
N MET A 81 -2.72 3.51 11.74
CA MET A 81 -1.46 2.82 12.03
C MET A 81 -1.67 1.34 12.36
N LEU A 82 -2.76 0.98 13.05
CA LEU A 82 -3.03 -0.42 13.43
C LEU A 82 -3.80 -1.22 12.36
N PHE A 83 -4.77 -0.58 11.69
CA PHE A 83 -5.75 -1.26 10.84
C PHE A 83 -5.70 -0.83 9.37
N GLY A 84 -4.96 0.24 9.04
CA GLY A 84 -4.93 0.83 7.71
C GLY A 84 -6.14 1.71 7.42
N GLN A 85 -6.22 2.26 6.22
CA GLN A 85 -7.33 3.12 5.77
C GLN A 85 -7.84 2.66 4.40
N PRO A 86 -9.14 2.38 4.23
CA PRO A 86 -9.65 1.98 2.92
C PRO A 86 -9.43 3.08 1.89
N ASP A 87 -9.13 2.70 0.65
CA ASP A 87 -8.84 3.66 -0.42
C ASP A 87 -10.14 4.35 -0.87
N PHE A 88 -10.14 5.69 -0.88
CA PHE A 88 -11.23 6.52 -1.43
C PHE A 88 -11.33 6.42 -2.95
N TYR A 89 -10.27 5.94 -3.60
CA TYR A 89 -10.17 5.88 -5.05
C TYR A 89 -10.09 4.44 -5.52
N ARG A 90 -10.65 4.20 -6.70
CA ARG A 90 -10.39 3.00 -7.50
C ARG A 90 -9.17 3.29 -8.37
N ASN A 91 -8.18 2.38 -8.33
CA ASN A 91 -6.97 2.49 -9.12
C ASN A 91 -7.12 1.69 -10.40
N ILE A 92 -6.91 2.35 -11.54
CA ILE A 92 -7.05 1.75 -12.86
C ILE A 92 -5.75 2.04 -13.63
N PRO A 93 -4.98 1.03 -14.03
CA PRO A 93 -3.74 1.23 -14.76
C PRO A 93 -4.06 1.67 -16.19
N ILE A 94 -3.44 2.77 -16.63
CA ILE A 94 -3.72 3.40 -17.92
C ILE A 94 -2.42 3.66 -18.69
N THR A 95 -2.49 3.49 -20.00
CA THR A 95 -1.37 3.84 -20.91
C THR A 95 -1.52 5.28 -21.42
N ALA A 96 -2.74 5.65 -21.78
CA ALA A 96 -3.09 6.98 -22.27
C ALA A 96 -4.47 7.38 -21.74
N TYR A 97 -4.69 8.69 -21.64
CA TYR A 97 -6.00 9.23 -21.30
C TYR A 97 -6.28 10.48 -22.15
N LYS A 98 -7.57 10.72 -22.42
CA LYS A 98 -8.10 11.93 -23.03
C LYS A 98 -9.32 12.35 -22.23
N HIS A 99 -9.36 13.61 -21.81
CA HIS A 99 -10.51 14.17 -21.09
C HIS A 99 -11.31 15.07 -22.04
N THR A 100 -12.61 14.82 -22.12
CA THR A 100 -13.56 15.60 -22.93
C THR A 100 -14.84 15.81 -22.13
N ARG A 101 -15.11 17.06 -21.71
CA ARG A 101 -16.40 17.53 -21.16
C ARG A 101 -17.09 16.52 -20.21
N GLY A 102 -16.52 16.26 -19.03
CA GLY A 102 -17.09 15.35 -18.02
C GLY A 102 -16.92 13.85 -18.29
N ILE A 103 -16.16 13.48 -19.33
CA ILE A 103 -15.83 12.08 -19.64
C ILE A 103 -14.32 11.94 -19.76
N VAL A 104 -13.76 10.98 -19.03
CA VAL A 104 -12.36 10.56 -19.15
C VAL A 104 -12.33 9.29 -20.00
N TYR A 105 -11.82 9.40 -21.21
CA TYR A 105 -11.47 8.26 -22.05
C TYR A 105 -10.09 7.78 -21.64
N ALA A 106 -10.01 6.57 -21.09
CA ALA A 106 -8.78 5.96 -20.62
C ALA A 106 -8.51 4.69 -21.41
N ASN A 107 -7.29 4.55 -21.92
CA ASN A 107 -6.81 3.31 -22.48
C ASN A 107 -6.29 2.46 -21.32
N GLU A 108 -7.11 1.50 -20.88
CA GLU A 108 -6.75 0.58 -19.81
C GLU A 108 -5.62 -0.32 -20.25
N TYR A 109 -4.65 -0.47 -19.36
CA TYR A 109 -3.62 -1.46 -19.50
C TYR A 109 -4.20 -2.83 -19.14
N ILE A 110 -4.14 -3.80 -20.05
CA ILE A 110 -4.65 -5.17 -19.86
C ILE A 110 -3.51 -6.17 -19.65
N GLY A 111 -2.34 -5.91 -20.20
CA GLY A 111 -1.18 -6.79 -20.13
C GLY A 111 -0.08 -6.29 -21.06
N ASP A 112 1.06 -6.99 -21.09
CA ASP A 112 2.15 -6.67 -22.01
C ASP A 112 1.85 -7.11 -23.45
N GLU A 113 0.96 -8.10 -23.64
CA GLU A 113 0.67 -8.71 -24.94
C GLU A 113 -0.60 -8.15 -25.60
N ASP A 114 -1.54 -7.65 -24.80
CA ASP A 114 -2.84 -7.19 -25.28
C ASP A 114 -2.87 -5.70 -25.63
N LYS A 115 -3.65 -5.38 -26.68
CA LYS A 115 -3.88 -3.98 -27.05
C LYS A 115 -4.69 -3.28 -25.95
N PRO A 116 -4.33 -2.04 -25.57
CA PRO A 116 -5.09 -1.28 -24.58
C PRO A 116 -6.56 -1.13 -24.98
N GLU A 117 -7.47 -1.39 -24.05
CA GLU A 117 -8.91 -1.24 -24.29
C GLU A 117 -9.35 0.18 -23.91
N PRO A 118 -9.95 0.95 -24.84
CA PRO A 118 -10.47 2.27 -24.54
C PRO A 118 -11.77 2.15 -23.73
N LYS A 119 -11.77 2.68 -22.51
CA LYS A 119 -12.96 2.78 -21.65
C LYS A 119 -13.27 4.22 -21.31
N ALA A 120 -14.57 4.52 -21.27
CA ALA A 120 -15.08 5.84 -20.95
C ALA A 120 -15.59 5.86 -19.50
N TYR A 121 -14.99 6.72 -18.69
CA TYR A 121 -15.39 6.98 -17.33
C TYR A 121 -16.16 8.29 -17.26
N ARG A 122 -17.42 8.24 -16.80
CA ARG A 122 -18.17 9.43 -16.48
C ARG A 122 -17.62 10.02 -15.19
N VAL A 123 -17.19 11.27 -15.24
CA VAL A 123 -16.65 11.96 -14.07
C VAL A 123 -17.36 13.28 -13.86
N ASN A 124 -17.65 13.59 -12.61
CA ASN A 124 -18.26 14.86 -12.26
C ASN A 124 -17.16 15.92 -12.16
N ASP A 125 -17.05 16.78 -13.17
CA ASP A 125 -16.05 17.87 -13.22
C ASP A 125 -16.29 18.91 -12.10
N ASN A 126 -17.50 19.00 -11.54
CA ASN A 126 -17.86 19.98 -10.50
C ASN A 126 -17.44 19.54 -9.09
N ALA A 127 -17.15 18.26 -8.88
CA ALA A 127 -16.67 17.77 -7.60
C ALA A 127 -15.13 17.87 -7.58
N ALA A 128 -14.60 18.84 -6.83
CA ALA A 128 -13.17 18.92 -6.55
C ALA A 128 -12.66 17.55 -6.08
N SER A 129 -11.62 17.02 -6.72
CA SER A 129 -11.03 15.68 -6.49
C SER A 129 -11.86 14.45 -6.91
N SER A 130 -12.71 14.57 -7.93
CA SER A 130 -13.42 13.40 -8.50
C SER A 130 -12.49 12.39 -9.19
N TRP A 131 -11.42 12.89 -9.83
CA TRP A 131 -10.40 12.05 -10.45
C TRP A 131 -9.03 12.74 -10.49
N TYR A 132 -7.97 11.93 -10.56
CA TYR A 132 -6.62 12.38 -10.88
C TYR A 132 -5.77 11.22 -11.40
N VAL A 133 -4.65 11.54 -12.03
CA VAL A 133 -3.67 10.55 -12.50
C VAL A 133 -2.44 10.61 -11.60
N SER A 134 -2.02 9.46 -11.09
CA SER A 134 -0.82 9.32 -10.27
C SER A 134 0.10 8.28 -10.88
N GLN A 135 1.41 8.52 -10.82
CA GLN A 135 2.39 7.48 -11.12
C GLN A 135 2.67 6.67 -9.85
N LYS A 136 2.69 5.35 -9.97
CA LYS A 136 3.07 4.44 -8.87
C LYS A 136 4.16 3.50 -9.33
N THR A 137 5.19 3.36 -8.51
CA THR A 137 6.30 2.42 -8.72
C THR A 137 6.17 1.26 -7.75
N TYR A 138 6.23 0.04 -8.28
CA TYR A 138 6.16 -1.19 -7.49
C TYR A 138 7.56 -1.71 -7.24
N LEU A 139 8.12 -1.43 -6.06
CA LEU A 139 9.53 -1.72 -5.75
C LEU A 139 9.85 -3.22 -5.86
N LEU A 140 9.05 -4.08 -5.23
CA LEU A 140 9.20 -5.54 -5.28
C LEU A 140 8.27 -6.19 -6.31
N GLY A 141 7.66 -5.40 -7.19
CA GLY A 141 6.71 -5.89 -8.19
C GLY A 141 5.33 -6.18 -7.59
N THR A 142 4.58 -7.02 -8.27
CA THR A 142 3.20 -7.32 -7.91
C THR A 142 2.91 -8.81 -7.80
N ASP A 143 1.91 -9.12 -6.97
CA ASP A 143 1.40 -10.47 -6.77
C ASP A 143 0.42 -10.92 -7.89
N ILE A 144 -0.10 -12.15 -7.84
CA ILE A 144 -1.09 -12.70 -8.79
C ILE A 144 -2.38 -11.86 -8.91
N TYR A 145 -2.69 -11.05 -7.90
CA TYR A 145 -3.84 -10.14 -7.89
C TYR A 145 -3.45 -8.68 -8.19
N GLY A 146 -2.19 -8.42 -8.59
CA GLY A 146 -1.65 -7.09 -8.87
C GLY A 146 -1.51 -6.18 -7.66
N ARG A 147 -1.48 -6.77 -6.45
CA ARG A 147 -1.20 -6.07 -5.19
C ARG A 147 0.30 -5.81 -5.06
N ASP A 148 0.65 -4.79 -4.29
CA ASP A 148 2.06 -4.45 -4.02
C ASP A 148 2.73 -5.50 -3.12
N MET A 149 3.73 -6.19 -3.66
CA MET A 149 4.41 -7.28 -2.98
C MET A 149 5.18 -6.80 -1.73
N LEU A 150 5.76 -5.61 -1.79
CA LEU A 150 6.48 -5.02 -0.64
C LEU A 150 5.54 -4.80 0.52
N SER A 151 4.36 -4.26 0.22
CA SER A 151 3.34 -4.00 1.22
C SER A 151 2.86 -5.29 1.88
N ARG A 152 2.65 -6.36 1.09
CA ARG A 152 2.24 -7.67 1.61
C ARG A 152 3.31 -8.33 2.47
N LEU A 153 4.57 -8.24 2.07
CA LEU A 153 5.67 -8.84 2.83
C LEU A 153 5.83 -8.17 4.18
N LEU A 154 5.80 -6.83 4.21
CA LEU A 154 5.87 -6.06 5.45
C LEU A 154 4.66 -6.34 6.35
N LEU A 155 3.43 -6.36 5.80
CA LEU A 155 2.25 -6.77 6.58
C LEU A 155 2.30 -8.22 7.05
N GLY A 156 2.98 -9.12 6.35
CA GLY A 156 3.15 -10.51 6.77
C GLY A 156 4.09 -10.69 7.96
N THR A 157 4.89 -9.67 8.30
CA THR A 157 5.76 -9.70 9.50
C THR A 157 5.05 -9.36 10.80
N ARG A 158 3.79 -8.91 10.73
CA ARG A 158 2.98 -8.51 11.89
C ARG A 158 2.17 -9.66 12.48
#